data_AF-A0A3M1CLV2-F1
#
_entry.id   AF-A0A3M1CLV2-F1
#
_cell.length_a   1.000
_cell.length_b   1.000
_cell.length_c   1.000
_cell.angle_alpha   90.00
_cell.angle_beta   90.00
_cell.angle_gamma   90.00
#
_symmetry.space_group_name_H-M   'P 1'
#
loop_
_entity.id
_entity.type
_entity.pdbx_description
1 polymer ?
#
loop_
_entity_poly.entity_id
_entity_poly.type
_entity_poly.pdbx_seq_one_letter_code
_entity_poly.pdbx_strand_id
1 'polypeptide(L)'
;MVAACGSGTENGDQLAKYAGDFQIQESFQRKEGNSCNPGQPPPAENTATVSVDGNAFAVIFGQRWGELRGEIHEDGNFIATDLLQSVDLVINLNGQFLDEDNWQGVLRETTPGCSRYFDMLGVRKEVAP
;
A
#
# COMPACT_ATOMS: atom_id res chain seq x y z
N MET A 1 11.08 -9.30 -44.37
CA MET A 1 11.47 -8.30 -43.36
C MET A 1 10.33 -7.29 -43.31
N VAL A 2 9.58 -7.05 -42.24
CA VAL A 2 9.70 -7.32 -40.81
C VAL A 2 8.26 -7.57 -40.32
N ALA A 3 8.02 -8.65 -39.56
CA ALA A 3 6.75 -8.84 -38.88
C ALA A 3 6.79 -8.02 -37.58
N ALA A 4 5.94 -7.01 -37.50
CA ALA A 4 5.69 -6.25 -36.29
C ALA A 4 4.96 -7.15 -35.27
N CYS A 5 5.71 -7.72 -34.33
CA CYS A 5 5.21 -8.25 -33.08
C CYS A 5 5.78 -7.38 -31.95
N GLY A 6 5.13 -6.24 -31.72
CA GLY A 6 5.46 -5.33 -30.62
C GLY A 6 4.15 -4.80 -30.08
N SER A 7 3.43 -5.60 -29.32
CA SER A 7 2.17 -5.20 -28.70
C SER A 7 1.96 -6.01 -27.43
N GLY A 8 2.34 -5.41 -26.29
CA GLY A 8 1.60 -5.64 -25.05
C GLY A 8 2.34 -6.11 -23.81
N THR A 9 3.65 -6.40 -23.84
CA THR A 9 4.31 -7.05 -22.68
C THR A 9 5.24 -6.15 -21.86
N GLU A 10 5.61 -4.96 -22.35
CA GLU A 10 6.63 -4.15 -21.66
C GLU A 10 6.12 -3.40 -20.41
N ASN A 11 4.83 -3.07 -20.32
CA ASN A 11 4.34 -2.23 -19.21
C ASN A 11 4.15 -3.00 -17.90
N GLY A 12 3.76 -4.29 -17.96
CA GLY A 12 3.63 -5.13 -16.76
C GLY A 12 4.99 -5.47 -16.13
N ASP A 13 6.00 -5.71 -16.96
CA ASP A 13 7.38 -5.96 -16.51
C ASP A 13 8.01 -4.71 -15.87
N GLN A 14 7.63 -3.51 -16.31
CA GLN A 14 8.17 -2.27 -15.74
C GLN A 14 7.67 -1.97 -14.33
N LEU A 15 6.45 -2.38 -13.97
CA LEU A 15 5.89 -2.16 -12.63
C LEU A 15 6.39 -3.20 -11.61
N ALA A 16 6.88 -4.35 -12.08
CA ALA A 16 7.43 -5.40 -11.23
C ALA A 16 8.63 -4.93 -10.38
N LYS A 17 9.35 -3.89 -10.80
CA LYS A 17 10.45 -3.27 -10.01
C LYS A 17 10.00 -2.78 -8.63
N TYR A 18 8.73 -2.42 -8.47
CA TYR A 18 8.18 -1.96 -7.19
C TYR A 18 7.87 -3.09 -6.19
N ALA A 19 7.90 -4.36 -6.63
CA ALA A 19 7.71 -5.50 -5.74
C ALA A 19 8.92 -5.69 -4.81
N GLY A 20 8.69 -6.12 -3.57
CA GLY A 20 9.73 -6.39 -2.58
C GLY A 20 9.28 -6.23 -1.12
N ASP A 21 10.23 -6.34 -0.20
CA ASP A 21 10.00 -6.18 1.24
C ASP A 21 10.38 -4.77 1.71
N PHE A 22 9.48 -4.15 2.47
CA PHE A 22 9.61 -2.78 2.95
C PHE A 22 9.49 -2.72 4.48
N GLN A 23 10.28 -1.84 5.07
CA GLN A 23 10.08 -1.34 6.43
C GLN A 23 9.11 -0.16 6.36
N ILE A 24 8.02 -0.23 7.12
CA ILE A 24 6.96 0.78 7.11
C ILE A 24 7.00 1.57 8.42
N GLN A 25 7.00 2.88 8.31
CA GLN A 25 6.75 3.79 9.40
C GLN A 25 5.35 4.37 9.26
N GLU A 26 4.48 4.08 10.24
CA GLU A 26 3.10 4.55 10.27
C GLU A 26 2.98 5.74 11.22
N SER A 27 2.39 6.86 10.80
CA SER A 27 2.17 8.04 11.64
C SER A 27 0.70 8.43 11.68
N PHE A 28 0.10 8.49 12.87
CA PHE A 28 -1.29 8.95 13.01
C PHE A 28 -1.41 10.42 12.64
N GLN A 29 -2.34 10.73 11.73
CA GLN A 29 -2.60 12.09 11.28
C GLN A 29 -3.82 12.68 11.98
N ARG A 30 -4.99 12.10 11.72
CA ARG A 30 -6.26 12.63 12.22
C ARG A 30 -7.32 11.56 12.38
N LYS A 31 -8.36 11.93 13.12
CA LYS A 31 -9.58 11.14 13.28
C LYS A 31 -10.79 12.03 13.01
N GLU A 32 -11.81 11.45 12.40
CA GLU A 32 -13.07 12.10 12.06
C GLU A 32 -14.22 11.23 12.56
N GLY A 33 -15.17 11.81 13.28
CA GLY A 33 -16.34 11.09 13.80
C GLY A 33 -16.40 11.02 15.33
N ASN A 34 -17.62 10.82 15.84
CA ASN A 34 -17.93 10.92 17.26
C ASN A 34 -17.61 9.62 18.04
N SER A 35 -17.36 8.52 17.32
CA SER A 35 -17.08 7.20 17.92
C SER A 35 -15.58 6.87 17.98
N CYS A 36 -14.70 7.83 17.70
CA CYS A 36 -13.26 7.59 17.64
C CYS A 36 -12.60 7.63 19.04
N ASN A 37 -12.62 6.53 19.79
CA ASN A 37 -12.00 6.45 21.13
C ASN A 37 -11.29 5.09 21.41
N PRO A 38 -10.13 5.05 22.11
CA PRO A 38 -9.13 6.10 22.34
C PRO A 38 -8.02 6.12 21.26
N GLY A 39 -7.19 7.16 21.30
CA GLY A 39 -6.14 7.47 20.30
C GLY A 39 -5.13 6.34 20.10
N GLN A 40 -4.66 6.21 18.87
CA GLN A 40 -3.67 5.21 18.48
C GLN A 40 -2.30 5.54 19.10
N PRO A 41 -1.50 4.53 19.50
CA PRO A 41 -0.15 4.78 19.97
C PRO A 41 0.71 5.52 18.92
N PRO A 42 1.79 6.19 19.37
CA PRO A 42 2.77 6.91 18.53
C PRO A 42 3.31 6.02 17.38
N PRO A 43 4.02 6.61 16.40
CA PRO A 43 4.33 5.94 15.15
C PRO A 43 4.76 4.49 15.32
N ALA A 44 4.07 3.61 14.58
CA ALA A 44 4.30 2.18 14.65
C ALA A 44 5.26 1.78 13.55
N GLU A 45 6.29 1.03 13.90
CA GLU A 45 7.11 0.33 12.93
C GLU A 45 6.41 -0.97 12.54
N ASN A 46 6.29 -1.20 11.24
CA ASN A 46 5.69 -2.39 10.66
C ASN A 46 6.54 -2.83 9.46
N THR A 47 6.22 -3.99 8.91
CA THR A 47 6.89 -4.52 7.71
C THR A 47 5.81 -4.81 6.70
N ALA A 48 6.08 -4.61 5.42
CA ALA A 48 5.14 -4.97 4.37
C ALA A 48 5.85 -5.64 3.20
N THR A 49 5.24 -6.66 2.64
CA THR A 49 5.66 -7.27 1.38
C THR A 49 4.74 -6.76 0.29
N VAL A 50 5.31 -6.08 -0.70
CA VAL A 50 4.62 -5.58 -1.89
C VAL A 50 4.78 -6.59 -3.02
N SER A 51 3.66 -6.97 -3.64
CA SER A 51 3.62 -7.81 -4.83
C SER A 51 2.96 -7.03 -5.97
N VAL A 52 3.56 -7.07 -7.15
CA VAL A 52 3.05 -6.44 -8.36
C VAL A 52 3.05 -7.46 -9.49
N ASP A 53 1.89 -7.67 -10.11
CA ASP A 53 1.71 -8.54 -11.28
C ASP A 53 0.89 -7.80 -12.34
N GLY A 54 1.55 -7.30 -13.39
CA GLY A 54 0.97 -6.32 -14.29
C GLY A 54 0.57 -5.06 -13.51
N ASN A 55 -0.72 -4.72 -13.54
CA ASN A 55 -1.27 -3.60 -12.78
C ASN A 55 -1.87 -4.03 -11.43
N ALA A 56 -1.89 -5.33 -11.13
CA ALA A 56 -2.39 -5.81 -9.85
C ALA A 56 -1.36 -5.49 -8.76
N PHE A 57 -1.82 -4.81 -7.71
CA PHE A 57 -1.02 -4.42 -6.57
C PHE A 57 -1.53 -5.12 -5.32
N ALA A 58 -0.62 -5.69 -4.54
CA ALA A 58 -0.93 -6.21 -3.22
C ALA A 58 0.14 -5.77 -2.22
N VAL A 59 -0.30 -5.43 -1.01
CA VAL A 59 0.57 -5.13 0.12
C VAL A 59 0.13 -5.98 1.30
N ILE A 60 1.04 -6.82 1.79
CA ILE A 60 0.83 -7.72 2.91
C ILE A 60 1.62 -7.17 4.09
N PHE A 61 0.93 -6.62 5.06
CA PHE A 61 1.54 -6.11 6.28
C PHE A 61 1.77 -7.22 7.30
N GLY A 62 2.95 -7.21 7.94
CA GLY A 62 3.39 -8.28 8.84
C GLY A 62 2.74 -8.24 10.24
N GLN A 63 2.31 -7.07 10.71
CA GLN A 63 1.73 -6.93 12.04
C GLN A 63 0.29 -6.38 12.05
N ARG A 64 0.03 -5.31 11.30
CA ARG A 64 -1.22 -4.55 11.34
C ARG A 64 -1.79 -4.41 9.93
N TRP A 65 -3.11 -4.26 9.79
CA TRP A 65 -3.82 -4.04 8.50
C TRP A 65 -4.00 -5.27 7.59
N GLY A 66 -3.21 -6.33 7.77
CA GLY A 66 -3.38 -7.57 7.00
C GLY A 66 -2.95 -7.39 5.54
N GLU A 67 -3.73 -7.96 4.61
CA GLU A 67 -3.46 -7.87 3.19
C GLU A 67 -4.44 -6.91 2.51
N LEU A 68 -3.91 -5.93 1.80
CA LEU A 68 -4.68 -5.02 0.95
C LEU A 68 -4.34 -5.31 -0.51
N ARG A 69 -5.34 -5.28 -1.38
CA ARG A 69 -5.15 -5.43 -2.83
C ARG A 69 -5.84 -4.33 -3.60
N GLY A 70 -5.32 -4.03 -4.77
CA GLY A 70 -5.91 -3.11 -5.72
C GLY A 70 -5.03 -2.99 -6.95
N GLU A 71 -4.77 -1.76 -7.36
CA GLU A 71 -4.15 -1.45 -8.64
C GLU A 71 -3.01 -0.45 -8.47
N ILE A 72 -1.98 -0.60 -9.31
CA ILE A 72 -0.88 0.33 -9.49
C ILE A 72 -0.87 0.84 -10.92
N HIS A 73 -0.58 2.14 -11.07
CA HIS A 73 -0.52 2.86 -12.33
C HIS A 73 0.93 3.04 -12.79
N GLU A 74 1.12 3.35 -14.08
CA GLU A 74 2.44 3.50 -14.71
C GLU A 74 3.31 4.61 -14.09
N ASP A 75 2.69 5.59 -13.46
CA ASP A 75 3.36 6.68 -12.75
C ASP A 75 3.75 6.33 -11.30
N GLY A 76 3.50 5.08 -10.87
CA GLY A 76 3.80 4.60 -9.53
C GLY A 76 2.72 4.93 -8.49
N ASN A 77 1.62 5.59 -8.88
CA ASN A 77 0.46 5.76 -8.00
C ASN A 77 -0.25 4.43 -7.80
N PHE A 78 -0.73 4.16 -6.60
CA PHE A 78 -1.48 2.95 -6.30
C PHE A 78 -2.62 3.18 -5.33
N ILE A 79 -3.61 2.30 -5.42
CA ILE A 79 -4.72 2.19 -4.48
C ILE A 79 -4.87 0.73 -4.09
N ALA A 80 -5.03 0.46 -2.80
CA ALA A 80 -5.25 -0.87 -2.27
C ALA A 80 -6.35 -0.82 -1.20
N THR A 81 -7.24 -1.79 -1.22
CA THR A 81 -8.30 -1.93 -0.22
C THR A 81 -8.22 -3.28 0.44
N ASP A 82 -8.69 -3.34 1.68
CA ASP A 82 -9.11 -4.58 2.32
C ASP A 82 -10.09 -5.28 1.36
N LEU A 83 -9.78 -6.53 1.01
CA LEU A 83 -10.60 -7.30 0.09
C LEU A 83 -11.68 -8.13 0.74
N LEU A 84 -11.71 -8.34 2.07
CA LEU A 84 -12.71 -9.09 2.84
C LEU A 84 -12.14 -9.44 4.23
N GLN A 85 -12.52 -8.75 5.33
CA GLN A 85 -12.56 -9.39 6.67
C GLN A 85 -13.71 -8.95 7.60
N SER A 86 -14.29 -7.76 7.46
CA SER A 86 -15.38 -7.32 8.36
C SER A 86 -16.33 -6.33 7.70
N VAL A 87 -17.64 -6.46 7.97
CA VAL A 87 -18.69 -5.55 7.44
C VAL A 87 -18.55 -4.15 8.04
N ASP A 88 -17.94 -4.05 9.22
CA ASP A 88 -17.82 -2.83 10.01
C ASP A 88 -16.42 -2.21 9.95
N LEU A 89 -15.51 -2.75 9.14
CA LEU A 89 -14.16 -2.21 8.97
C LEU A 89 -13.81 -2.17 7.49
N VAL A 90 -13.41 -0.99 7.03
CA VAL A 90 -12.87 -0.79 5.69
C VAL A 90 -11.51 -0.15 5.81
N ILE A 91 -10.49 -0.82 5.28
CA ILE A 91 -9.14 -0.28 5.17
C ILE A 91 -8.89 0.11 3.72
N ASN A 92 -8.40 1.33 3.52
CA ASN A 92 -8.09 1.84 2.20
C ASN A 92 -6.74 2.55 2.24
N LEU A 93 -5.81 2.14 1.39
CA LEU A 93 -4.48 2.70 1.26
C LEU A 93 -4.37 3.34 -0.12
N ASN A 94 -3.96 4.60 -0.15
CA ASN A 94 -3.68 5.32 -1.38
C ASN A 94 -2.26 5.88 -1.28
N GLY A 95 -1.44 5.70 -2.30
CA GLY A 95 -0.05 6.13 -2.22
C GLY A 95 0.62 6.23 -3.57
N GLN A 96 1.92 6.49 -3.53
CA GLN A 96 2.78 6.55 -4.70
C GLN A 96 4.18 6.05 -4.34
N PHE A 97 4.83 5.41 -5.30
CA PHE A 97 6.27 5.19 -5.27
C PHE A 97 6.99 6.49 -5.64
N LEU A 98 7.92 6.92 -4.79
CA LEU A 98 8.81 8.05 -5.06
C LEU A 98 9.97 7.61 -5.95
N ASP A 99 10.42 6.37 -5.73
CA ASP A 99 11.41 5.64 -6.52
C ASP A 99 11.20 4.14 -6.29
N GLU A 100 12.14 3.29 -6.72
CA GLU A 100 12.05 1.84 -6.58
C GLU A 100 12.15 1.37 -5.12
N ASP A 101 12.71 2.18 -4.24
CA ASP A 101 13.03 1.83 -2.86
C ASP A 101 12.14 2.55 -1.84
N ASN A 102 11.43 3.60 -2.24
CA ASN A 102 10.66 4.44 -1.35
C ASN A 102 9.24 4.63 -1.86
N TRP A 103 8.26 4.42 -0.97
CA TRP A 103 6.87 4.79 -1.22
C TRP A 103 6.27 5.55 -0.06
N GLN A 104 5.31 6.41 -0.37
CA GLN A 104 4.52 7.12 0.64
C GLN A 104 3.03 6.98 0.34
N GLY A 105 2.21 6.98 1.37
CA GLY A 105 0.77 6.89 1.20
C GLY A 105 -0.01 7.27 2.44
N VAL A 106 -1.32 7.32 2.28
CA VAL A 106 -2.28 7.54 3.35
C VAL A 106 -3.15 6.31 3.49
N LEU A 107 -3.10 5.68 4.65
CA LEU A 107 -4.01 4.62 5.05
C LEU A 107 -5.20 5.24 5.78
N ARG A 108 -6.39 4.94 5.30
CA ARG A 108 -7.66 5.29 5.93
C ARG A 108 -8.31 4.02 6.47
N GLU A 109 -8.52 4.01 7.78
CA GLU A 109 -9.37 3.04 8.45
C GLU A 109 -10.76 3.65 8.66
N THR A 110 -11.81 2.94 8.27
CA THR A 110 -13.20 3.38 8.45
C THR A 110 -13.98 2.33 9.21
N THR A 111 -14.63 2.75 10.28
CA THR A 111 -15.59 1.99 11.08
C THR A 111 -16.89 2.79 11.27
N PRO A 112 -18.02 2.18 11.69
CA PRO A 112 -19.25 2.91 11.94
C PRO A 112 -19.05 4.11 12.90
N GLY A 113 -19.18 5.32 12.35
CA GLY A 113 -19.04 6.58 13.10
C GLY A 113 -17.60 7.01 13.41
N CYS A 114 -16.59 6.38 12.79
CA CYS A 114 -15.19 6.81 12.90
C CYS A 114 -14.39 6.57 11.61
N SER A 115 -13.58 7.55 11.21
CA SER A 115 -12.51 7.38 10.23
C SER A 115 -11.19 7.82 10.84
N ARG A 116 -10.14 7.02 10.67
CA ARG A 116 -8.78 7.33 11.12
C ARG A 116 -7.84 7.33 9.93
N TYR A 117 -6.89 8.26 9.93
CA TYR A 117 -5.95 8.46 8.83
C TYR A 117 -4.51 8.34 9.35
N PHE A 118 -3.69 7.62 8.60
CA PHE A 118 -2.28 7.37 8.90
C PHE A 118 -1.47 7.70 7.67
N ASP A 119 -0.39 8.46 7.86
CA ASP A 119 0.64 8.55 6.85
C ASP A 119 1.53 7.31 6.96
N MET A 120 1.90 6.77 5.82
CA MET A 120 2.70 5.57 5.68
C MET A 120 3.93 5.95 4.86
N LEU A 121 5.11 5.65 5.38
CA LEU A 121 6.35 5.72 4.64
C LEU A 121 6.95 4.32 4.58
N GLY A 122 7.17 3.80 3.39
CA GLY A 122 7.83 2.53 3.16
C GLY A 122 9.21 2.71 2.57
N VAL A 123 10.21 2.08 3.18
CA VAL A 123 11.59 2.04 2.68
C VAL A 123 11.96 0.58 2.45
N ARG A 124 12.46 0.24 1.26
CA ARG A 124 12.85 -1.12 0.90
C ARG A 124 13.92 -1.61 1.87
N LYS A 125 13.73 -2.83 2.37
CA LYS A 125 14.74 -3.45 3.24
C LYS A 125 15.95 -3.80 2.39
N GLU A 126 17.12 -3.34 2.79
CA GLU A 126 18.36 -3.90 2.27
C GLU A 126 18.40 -5.38 2.64
N VAL A 127 18.49 -6.25 1.63
CA VAL A 127 18.76 -7.66 1.86
C VAL A 127 20.19 -7.71 2.40
N ALA A 128 20.33 -7.99 3.69
CA ALA A 128 21.64 -8.22 4.27
C ALA A 128 22.35 -9.35 3.48
N PRO A 129 23.59 -9.13 3.04
CA PRO A 129 24.32 -10.07 2.19
C PRO A 129 24.63 -11.41 2.87
#